data_AF-A0A4R3LJI9-F1
#
_entry.id   AF-A0A4R3LJI9-F1
#
_cell.length_a   1.000
_cell.length_b   1.000
_cell.length_c   1.000
_cell.angle_alpha   90.00
_cell.angle_beta   90.00
_cell.angle_gamma   90.00
#
_symmetry.space_group_name_H-M   'P 1'
#
loop_
_entity.id
_entity.type
_entity.pdbx_description
1 polymer ?
#
loop_
_entity_poly.entity_id
_entity_poly.type
_entity_poly.pdbx_seq_one_letter_code
_entity_poly.pdbx_strand_id
1 'polypeptide(L)'
;MKMQIASFTVSGLAAILVGLACAPAAQALEIALPPETAALKPSTLPGYQLALRNCTACHSAQYMQTQPPLSHEWWEGEVKKMKKVYGALIPDADMSAIADYMSATYGSGKGADEANAKGVAAAGAKK
;
A
#
# COMPACT_ATOMS: atom_id res chain seq x y z
N MET A 1 -52.29 11.86 -16.64
CA MET A 1 -52.01 10.52 -16.07
C MET A 1 -52.83 10.35 -14.80
N LYS A 2 -53.72 9.35 -14.75
CA LYS A 2 -54.50 9.00 -13.54
C LYS A 2 -53.79 7.86 -12.84
N MET A 3 -53.35 8.08 -11.60
CA MET A 3 -52.75 7.06 -10.74
C MET A 3 -53.88 6.33 -9.99
N GLN A 4 -54.12 5.07 -10.29
CA GLN A 4 -55.05 4.24 -9.52
C GLN A 4 -54.30 3.60 -8.34
N ILE A 5 -54.71 3.97 -7.13
CA ILE A 5 -54.20 3.44 -5.88
C ILE A 5 -55.02 2.17 -5.59
N ALA A 6 -54.40 1.00 -5.72
CA ALA A 6 -55.03 -0.27 -5.38
C ALA A 6 -55.14 -0.41 -3.86
N SER A 7 -56.35 -0.64 -3.35
CA SER A 7 -56.63 -0.91 -1.95
C SER A 7 -56.04 -2.26 -1.55
N PHE A 8 -54.92 -2.25 -0.83
CA PHE A 8 -54.37 -3.45 -0.20
C PHE A 8 -55.19 -3.77 1.05
N THR A 9 -55.80 -4.95 1.07
CA THR A 9 -56.61 -5.46 2.18
C THR A 9 -55.73 -5.85 3.37
N VAL A 10 -56.27 -5.67 4.58
CA VAL A 10 -55.62 -5.89 5.89
C VAL A 10 -54.94 -7.27 6.05
N SER A 11 -55.35 -8.29 5.30
CA SER A 11 -54.72 -9.63 5.31
C SER A 11 -53.31 -9.67 4.71
N GLY A 12 -52.93 -8.71 3.86
CA GLY A 12 -51.58 -8.64 3.28
C GLY A 12 -50.49 -8.23 4.28
N LEU A 13 -50.87 -7.46 5.32
CA LEU A 13 -49.94 -6.92 6.30
C LEU A 13 -49.43 -7.99 7.30
N ALA A 14 -50.29 -8.95 7.67
CA ALA A 14 -49.94 -10.01 8.62
C ALA A 14 -48.95 -11.03 8.03
N ALA A 15 -49.06 -11.36 6.74
CA ALA A 15 -48.15 -12.29 6.07
C ALA A 15 -46.73 -11.72 5.92
N ILE A 16 -46.59 -10.40 5.74
CA ILE A 16 -45.30 -9.71 5.63
C ILE A 16 -44.57 -9.66 6.99
N LEU A 17 -45.31 -9.46 8.09
CA LEU A 17 -44.73 -9.41 9.45
C LEU A 17 -44.22 -10.78 9.93
N VAL A 18 -44.88 -11.88 9.57
CA VAL A 18 -44.42 -13.24 9.92
C VAL A 18 -43.19 -13.65 9.10
N GLY A 19 -43.11 -13.26 7.83
CA GLY A 19 -41.94 -13.55 6.98
C GLY A 19 -40.64 -12.90 7.46
N LEU A 20 -40.72 -11.73 8.08
CA LEU A 20 -39.54 -10.99 8.57
C LEU A 20 -38.94 -11.59 9.87
N ALA A 21 -39.75 -12.30 10.66
CA ALA A 21 -39.32 -12.90 11.92
C ALA A 21 -38.55 -14.22 11.76
N CYS A 22 -38.67 -14.89 10.60
CA CYS A 22 -38.05 -16.20 10.31
C CYS A 22 -36.85 -16.13 9.37
N ALA A 23 -36.38 -14.94 8.98
CA ALA A 23 -35.16 -14.81 8.20
C ALA A 23 -33.94 -15.20 9.07
N PRO A 24 -33.10 -16.16 8.65
CA PRO A 24 -31.87 -16.46 9.38
C PRO A 24 -30.99 -15.21 9.39
N ALA A 25 -30.45 -14.87 10.57
CA ALA A 25 -29.51 -13.76 10.70
C ALA A 25 -28.27 -14.07 9.85
N ALA A 26 -27.92 -13.15 8.93
CA ALA A 26 -26.66 -13.24 8.21
C ALA A 26 -25.50 -13.19 9.22
N GLN A 27 -24.74 -14.27 9.31
CA GLN A 27 -23.55 -14.33 10.16
C GLN A 27 -22.33 -13.92 9.35
N ALA A 28 -21.47 -13.08 9.93
CA ALA A 28 -20.21 -12.73 9.30
C ALA A 28 -19.30 -13.96 9.27
N LEU A 29 -18.82 -14.32 8.08
CA LEU A 29 -17.77 -15.33 7.96
C LEU A 29 -16.47 -14.74 8.50
N GLU A 30 -15.88 -15.41 9.49
CA GLU A 30 -14.56 -15.07 9.97
C GLU A 30 -13.51 -15.66 9.03
N ILE A 31 -12.61 -14.80 8.54
CA ILE A 31 -11.47 -15.19 7.71
C ILE A 31 -10.21 -14.82 8.49
N ALA A 32 -9.51 -15.82 9.02
CA ALA A 32 -8.22 -15.65 9.65
C ALA A 32 -7.13 -15.59 8.57
N LEU A 33 -6.53 -14.42 8.36
CA LEU A 33 -5.36 -14.28 7.50
C LEU A 33 -4.09 -14.73 8.25
N PRO A 34 -3.11 -15.35 7.55
CA PRO A 34 -1.82 -15.61 8.14
C PRO A 34 -1.13 -14.30 8.55
N PRO A 35 -0.22 -14.34 9.54
CA PRO A 35 0.53 -13.16 9.95
C PRO A 35 1.37 -12.59 8.78
N GLU A 36 1.48 -11.26 8.73
CA GLU A 36 2.38 -10.57 7.82
C GLU A 36 3.83 -10.84 8.23
N THR A 37 4.68 -11.24 7.27
CA THR A 37 6.08 -11.63 7.54
C THR A 37 7.09 -10.96 6.61
N ALA A 38 6.67 -10.16 5.63
CA ALA A 38 7.59 -9.56 4.69
C ALA A 38 8.25 -8.32 5.30
N ALA A 39 9.57 -8.35 5.46
CA ALA A 39 10.36 -7.24 5.98
C ALA A 39 11.29 -6.64 4.90
N LEU A 40 11.47 -5.32 4.91
CA LEU A 40 12.49 -4.69 4.06
C LEU A 40 13.89 -5.24 4.43
N LYS A 41 14.72 -5.50 3.40
CA LYS A 41 16.08 -6.03 3.57
C LYS A 41 16.90 -5.01 4.36
N PRO A 42 17.50 -5.39 5.51
CA PRO A 42 18.28 -4.46 6.32
C PRO A 42 19.41 -3.79 5.54
N SER A 43 19.63 -2.50 5.79
CA SER A 43 20.71 -1.72 5.17
C SER A 43 21.14 -0.58 6.08
N THR A 44 22.41 -0.17 5.94
CA THR A 44 22.97 1.00 6.61
C THR A 44 22.67 2.31 5.86
N LEU A 45 22.11 2.23 4.65
CA LEU A 45 21.73 3.41 3.88
C LEU A 45 20.63 4.20 4.61
N PRO A 46 20.69 5.55 4.63
CA PRO A 46 19.67 6.38 5.29
C PRO A 46 18.24 6.07 4.83
N GLY A 47 18.09 5.73 3.55
CA GLY A 47 16.81 5.35 2.93
C GLY A 47 16.10 4.16 3.56
N TYR A 48 16.81 3.25 4.23
CA TYR A 48 16.21 2.08 4.85
C TYR A 48 15.22 2.45 5.97
N GLN A 49 15.65 3.31 6.89
CA GLN A 49 14.80 3.77 7.99
C GLN A 49 13.65 4.65 7.47
N LEU A 50 13.90 5.44 6.42
CA LEU A 50 12.87 6.21 5.75
C LEU A 50 11.82 5.29 5.08
N ALA A 51 12.25 4.22 4.42
CA ALA A 51 11.35 3.27 3.79
C ALA A 51 10.52 2.48 4.81
N LEU A 52 11.14 2.03 5.92
CA LEU A 52 10.43 1.36 7.02
C LEU A 52 9.31 2.23 7.61
N ARG A 53 9.53 3.54 7.73
CA ARG A 53 8.55 4.45 8.31
C ARG A 53 7.42 4.78 7.33
N ASN A 54 7.73 4.96 6.05
CA ASN A 54 6.79 5.57 5.11
C ASN A 54 6.17 4.60 4.10
N CYS A 55 6.82 3.45 3.81
CA CYS A 55 6.41 2.57 2.69
C CYS A 55 5.61 1.33 3.13
N THR A 56 5.61 0.99 4.42
CA THR A 56 4.91 -0.20 4.96
C THR A 56 3.57 0.15 5.62
N ALA A 57 3.18 1.43 5.63
CA ALA A 57 1.94 1.89 6.23
C ALA A 57 0.68 1.48 5.45
N CYS A 58 0.80 1.26 4.13
CA CYS A 58 -0.34 0.99 3.24
C CYS A 58 -0.34 -0.42 2.64
N HIS A 59 0.83 -1.06 2.52
CA HIS A 59 0.97 -2.40 1.95
C HIS A 59 2.21 -3.11 2.53
N SER A 60 2.27 -4.44 2.38
CA SER A 60 3.41 -5.24 2.84
C SER A 60 4.71 -4.91 2.10
N ALA A 61 5.85 -5.25 2.70
CA ALA A 61 7.16 -5.09 2.07
C ALA A 61 7.33 -5.96 0.80
N GLN A 62 6.49 -6.98 0.64
CA GLN A 62 6.55 -7.89 -0.49
C GLN A 62 6.42 -7.17 -1.84
N TYR A 63 5.60 -6.11 -1.92
CA TYR A 63 5.47 -5.28 -3.13
C TYR A 63 6.80 -4.71 -3.63
N MET A 64 7.75 -4.43 -2.73
CA MET A 64 9.09 -3.96 -3.09
C MET A 64 10.03 -5.13 -3.36
N GLN A 65 9.97 -6.19 -2.54
CA GLN A 65 10.86 -7.35 -2.66
C GLN A 65 10.69 -8.14 -3.96
N THR A 66 9.48 -8.18 -4.50
CA THR A 66 9.16 -8.99 -5.69
C THR A 66 9.25 -8.21 -7.00
N GLN A 67 9.66 -6.94 -6.96
CA GLN A 67 9.96 -6.23 -8.19
C GLN A 67 11.18 -6.86 -8.87
N PRO A 68 11.23 -6.88 -10.22
CA PRO A 68 12.45 -7.27 -10.91
C PRO A 68 13.58 -6.28 -10.56
N PRO A 69 14.86 -6.66 -10.79
CA PRO A 69 15.99 -5.74 -10.61
C PRO A 69 15.87 -4.54 -11.56
N LEU A 70 15.47 -3.39 -11.02
CA LEU A 70 15.15 -2.18 -11.80
C LEU A 70 16.18 -1.06 -11.58
N SER A 71 16.16 -0.03 -12.44
CA SER A 71 17.10 1.09 -12.35
C SER A 71 16.75 2.03 -11.18
N HIS A 72 17.67 2.92 -10.83
CA HIS A 72 17.43 3.94 -9.82
C HIS A 72 16.27 4.86 -10.20
N GLU A 73 16.21 5.32 -11.46
CA GLU A 73 15.15 6.21 -11.96
C GLU A 73 13.77 5.57 -11.85
N TRP A 74 13.68 4.25 -12.07
CA TRP A 74 12.43 3.53 -11.91
C TRP A 74 11.98 3.55 -10.44
N TRP A 75 12.88 3.28 -9.51
CA TRP A 75 12.59 3.34 -8.07
C TRP A 75 12.20 4.75 -7.61
N GLU A 76 12.87 5.78 -8.12
CA GLU A 76 12.48 7.17 -7.88
C GLU A 76 11.07 7.47 -8.41
N GLY A 77 10.74 6.92 -9.59
CA GLY A 77 9.40 6.97 -10.17
C GLY A 77 8.33 6.35 -9.28
N GLU A 78 8.58 5.16 -8.73
CA GLU A 78 7.63 4.52 -7.81
C GLU A 78 7.49 5.28 -6.49
N VAL A 79 8.58 5.81 -5.90
CA VAL A 79 8.47 6.66 -4.70
C VAL A 79 7.65 7.92 -4.98
N LYS A 80 7.84 8.56 -6.15
CA LYS A 80 7.03 9.68 -6.61
C LYS A 80 5.56 9.31 -6.77
N LYS A 81 5.27 8.14 -7.34
CA LYS A 81 3.91 7.63 -7.51
C LYS A 81 3.23 7.36 -6.17
N MET A 82 3.92 6.75 -5.20
CA MET A 82 3.37 6.53 -3.85
C MET A 82 2.93 7.84 -3.21
N LYS A 83 3.76 8.89 -3.34
CA LYS A 83 3.42 10.22 -2.84
C LYS A 83 2.26 10.86 -3.62
N LYS A 84 2.40 10.99 -4.94
CA LYS A 84 1.53 11.85 -5.76
C LYS A 84 0.20 11.21 -6.11
N VAL A 85 0.18 9.90 -6.33
CA VAL A 85 -1.03 9.16 -6.75
C VAL A 85 -1.71 8.53 -5.55
N TYR A 86 -0.95 7.92 -4.63
CA TYR A 86 -1.51 7.20 -3.49
C TYR A 86 -1.49 7.98 -2.17
N GLY A 87 -0.95 9.20 -2.16
CA GLY A 87 -1.03 10.10 -0.99
C GLY A 87 -0.09 9.74 0.15
N ALA A 88 0.95 8.94 -0.08
CA ALA A 88 1.94 8.62 0.95
C ALA A 88 2.61 9.91 1.47
N LEU A 89 2.71 10.03 2.80
CA LEU A 89 3.26 11.20 3.49
C LEU A 89 4.80 11.19 3.49
N ILE A 90 5.39 11.23 2.29
CA ILE A 90 6.85 11.23 2.10
C ILE A 90 7.33 12.67 1.87
N PRO A 91 8.20 13.24 2.71
CA PRO A 91 8.81 14.54 2.45
C PRO A 91 9.62 14.52 1.15
N ASP A 92 9.61 15.60 0.36
CA ASP A 92 10.34 15.62 -0.93
C ASP A 92 11.85 15.40 -0.74
N ALA A 93 12.42 15.89 0.37
CA ALA A 93 13.82 15.70 0.72
C ALA A 93 14.20 14.24 1.02
N ASP A 94 13.25 13.40 1.42
CA ASP A 94 13.49 12.01 1.80
C ASP A 94 13.43 11.06 0.58
N MET A 95 12.81 11.49 -0.52
CA MET A 95 12.49 10.63 -1.66
C MET A 95 13.73 10.05 -2.34
N SER A 96 14.77 10.86 -2.54
CA SER A 96 16.02 10.40 -3.16
C SER A 96 16.69 9.32 -2.32
N ALA A 97 16.78 9.53 -1.00
CA ALA A 97 17.41 8.56 -0.11
C ALA A 97 16.66 7.22 -0.10
N ILE A 98 15.33 7.25 -0.14
CA ILE A 98 14.52 6.02 -0.29
C ILE A 98 14.83 5.32 -1.61
N ALA A 99 14.84 6.06 -2.73
CA ALA A 99 15.16 5.49 -4.04
C ALA A 99 16.58 4.92 -4.10
N ASP A 100 17.57 5.58 -3.47
CA ASP A 100 18.94 5.10 -3.34
C ASP A 100 18.99 3.74 -2.62
N TYR A 101 18.29 3.62 -1.49
CA TYR A 101 18.18 2.35 -0.77
C TYR A 101 17.50 1.28 -1.62
N MET A 102 16.39 1.61 -2.27
CA MET A 102 15.65 0.64 -3.09
C MET A 102 16.48 0.14 -4.26
N SER A 103 17.19 1.03 -4.95
CA SER A 103 18.05 0.67 -6.08
C SER A 103 19.27 -0.13 -5.63
N ALA A 104 19.93 0.26 -4.53
CA ALA A 104 21.05 -0.51 -3.98
C ALA A 104 20.67 -1.92 -3.53
N THR A 105 19.43 -2.10 -3.06
CA THR A 105 19.01 -3.32 -2.38
C THR A 105 18.19 -4.27 -3.26
N TYR A 106 17.45 -3.71 -4.21
CA TYR A 106 16.50 -4.39 -5.08
C TYR A 106 16.67 -4.01 -6.56
N GLY A 107 17.65 -3.17 -6.91
CA GLY A 107 17.88 -2.72 -8.27
C GLY A 107 18.78 -3.64 -9.09
N SER A 108 18.92 -3.30 -10.36
CA SER A 108 19.95 -3.87 -11.23
C SER A 108 21.34 -3.44 -10.77
N GLY A 109 22.39 -4.23 -11.04
CA GLY A 109 23.77 -3.92 -10.58
C GLY A 109 24.22 -2.49 -10.88
N LYS A 110 23.82 -1.91 -12.02
CA LYS A 110 24.07 -0.50 -12.36
C LYS A 110 23.43 0.50 -11.40
N GLY A 111 22.19 0.25 -10.98
CA GLY A 111 21.49 1.11 -10.03
C GLY A 111 22.08 1.03 -8.62
N ALA A 112 22.61 -0.14 -8.24
CA ALA A 112 23.37 -0.28 -7.01
C ALA A 112 24.71 0.48 -7.06
N ASP A 113 25.41 0.45 -8.19
CA ASP A 113 26.66 1.19 -8.40
C ASP A 113 26.43 2.71 -8.36
N GLU A 114 25.35 3.20 -8.96
CA GLU A 114 24.96 4.61 -8.96
C GLU A 114 24.53 5.11 -7.57
N ALA A 115 23.73 4.32 -6.84
CA ALA A 115 23.34 4.63 -5.46
C ALA A 115 24.56 4.65 -4.52
N ASN A 116 25.50 3.72 -4.71
CA ASN A 116 26.73 3.67 -3.93
C ASN A 116 27.64 4.88 -4.23
N ALA A 117 27.81 5.26 -5.51
CA ALA A 117 28.58 6.43 -5.90
C ALA A 117 28.02 7.73 -5.29
N LYS A 118 26.69 7.90 -5.27
CA LYS A 118 26.02 9.06 -4.64
C LYS A 118 26.13 9.04 -3.12
N GLY A 119 26.02 7.87 -2.49
CA GLY A 119 26.20 7.70 -1.04
C GLY A 119 27.60 8.09 -0.55
N VAL A 120 28.65 7.74 -1.31
CA VAL A 120 30.03 8.14 -1.04
C VAL A 120 30.21 9.66 -1.20
N ALA A 121 29.60 10.27 -2.23
CA ALA A 121 29.64 11.73 -2.42
C ALA A 121 28.94 12.49 -1.29
N ALA A 122 27.79 12.02 -0.82
CA ALA A 122 27.05 12.63 0.29
C ALA A 122 27.76 12.48 1.65
N ALA A 123 28.50 11.39 1.86
CA ALA A 123 29.34 11.20 3.04
C ALA A 123 30.58 12.12 3.04
N GLY A 124 31.14 12.41 1.85
CA GLY A 124 32.26 13.34 1.68
C GLY A 124 31.90 14.81 1.92
N ALA A 125 30.65 15.20 1.70
CA ALA A 125 30.18 16.58 1.89
C ALA A 125 29.88 16.98 3.35
N LYS A 126 29.98 16.03 4.29
CA LYS A 126 29.80 16.27 5.74
C LYS A 126 31.13 16.43 6.51
N LYS A 127 32.25 16.64 5.82
CA LYS A 127 33.57 16.89 6.44
C LYS A 127 34.01 18.34 6.27
#